data_AF-A0A6B3EZV2-F1
#
_entry.id   AF-A0A6B3EZV2-F1
#
_cell.length_a   1.000
_cell.length_b   1.000
_cell.length_c   1.000
_cell.angle_alpha   90.00
_cell.angle_beta   90.00
_cell.angle_gamma   90.00
#
_symmetry.space_group_name_H-M   'P 1'
#
loop_
_entity.id
_entity.type
_entity.pdbx_description
1 polymer ?
#
loop_
_entity_poly.entity_id
_entity_poly.type
_entity_poly.pdbx_seq_one_letter_code
_entity_poly.pdbx_strand_id
1 'polypeptide(L)' 'MTDIVDDLKWRGLFAQSTDEEALRKALANGPVTFYCGFDPTAASLHVGHLVQVLTVRRLQQAGHRPLALVGGATGQ' A
#
# COMPACT_ATOMS: atom_id res chain seq x y z
N MET A 1 20.65 2.20 1.90
CA MET A 1 19.32 1.68 1.53
C MET A 1 18.32 2.67 2.10
N THR A 2 17.54 3.36 1.26
CA THR A 2 16.61 4.39 1.74
C THR A 2 15.41 3.72 2.40
N ASP A 3 15.00 4.19 3.58
CA ASP A 3 13.79 3.73 4.26
C ASP A 3 12.58 3.93 3.31
N ILE A 4 11.77 2.88 3.12
CA ILE A 4 10.61 2.92 2.24
C ILE A 4 9.59 3.98 2.68
N VAL A 5 9.47 4.23 3.99
CA VAL A 5 8.57 5.28 4.50
C VAL A 5 9.08 6.66 4.06
N ASP A 6 10.39 6.89 4.02
CA ASP A 6 10.96 8.15 3.55
C ASP A 6 10.81 8.32 2.04
N ASP A 7 10.98 7.26 1.23
CA ASP A 7 10.70 7.33 -0.22
C ASP A 7 9.22 7.66 -0.48
N LEU A 8 8.29 7.05 0.25
CA LEU A 8 6.86 7.34 0.11
C LEU A 8 6.52 8.77 0.54
N LYS A 9 7.10 9.26 1.64
CA LYS A 9 6.92 10.67 2.08
C LYS A 9 7.47 11.66 1.07
N TRP A 10 8.70 11.45 0.59
CA TRP A 10 9.33 12.31 -0.40
C TRP A 10 8.51 12.42 -1.69
N ARG A 11 7.81 11.34 -2.09
CA ARG A 11 6.91 11.30 -3.24
C ARG A 11 5.51 11.87 -2.98
N GLY A 12 5.19 12.25 -1.74
CA GLY A 12 3.83 12.65 -1.36
C GLY A 12 2.83 11.50 -1.35
N LEU A 13 3.28 10.25 -1.20
CA LEU A 13 2.46 9.03 -1.16
C LEU A 13 2.12 8.56 0.26
N PHE A 14 2.52 9.32 1.29
CA PHE A 14 2.30 9.02 2.69
C PHE A 14 1.46 10.12 3.34
N ALA A 15 0.16 9.87 3.49
CA ALA A 15 -0.77 10.84 4.07
C ALA A 15 -0.83 10.74 5.60
N GLN A 16 -1.11 9.55 6.12
CA GLN A 16 -1.30 9.28 7.55
C GLN A 16 -0.83 7.87 7.89
N SER A 17 -0.43 7.66 9.15
CA SER A 17 -0.18 6.35 9.74
C SER A 17 -0.81 6.31 11.12
N THR A 18 -1.26 5.13 11.54
CA THR A 18 -1.75 4.90 12.91
C THR A 18 -0.66 5.15 13.95
N ASP A 19 0.56 4.72 13.64
CA ASP A 19 1.79 4.95 14.39
C ASP A 19 2.95 4.78 13.40
N GLU A 20 3.63 5.88 13.09
CA GLU A 20 4.73 5.86 12.12
C GLU A 20 5.97 5.15 12.66
N GLU A 21 6.28 5.28 13.95
CA GLU A 21 7.48 4.68 14.54
C GLU A 21 7.33 3.16 14.59
N ALA A 22 6.17 2.68 15.04
CA ALA A 22 5.85 1.26 15.04
C ALA A 22 5.85 0.67 13.62
N LEU A 23 5.31 1.40 12.64
CA LEU A 23 5.31 0.97 11.23
C LEU A 23 6.75 0.82 10.70
N ARG A 24 7.61 1.82 10.90
CA ARG A 24 9.01 1.77 10.47
C ARG A 24 9.74 0.57 11.09
N LYS A 25 9.55 0.36 12.39
CA LYS A 25 10.13 -0.80 13.09
C LYS A 25 9.65 -2.12 12.49
N ALA A 26 8.35 -2.25 12.21
CA ALA A 26 7.79 -3.46 11.59
C ALA A 26 8.39 -3.72 10.19
N LEU A 27 8.50 -2.69 9.35
CA LEU A 27 9.06 -2.79 8.00
C LEU A 27 10.57 -3.09 8.02
N ALA A 28 11.31 -2.58 9.01
CA ALA A 28 12.74 -2.85 9.19
C ALA A 28 13.04 -4.27 9.71
N ASN A 29 12.11 -4.89 10.45
CA ASN A 29 12.28 -6.21 11.05
C ASN A 29 12.12 -7.37 10.05
N GLY A 30 11.72 -7.10 8.80
CA GLY A 30 11.61 -8.09 7.73
C GLY A 30 10.38 -7.93 6.85
N PRO A 31 10.08 -8.92 5.99
CA PRO A 31 8.90 -8.89 5.13
C PRO A 31 7.60 -8.82 5.94
N VAL A 32 6.77 -7.83 5.62
CA VAL A 32 5.44 -7.64 6.22
C VAL A 32 4.39 -8.03 5.18
N THR A 33 3.34 -8.72 5.62
CA THR A 33 2.16 -8.96 4.77
C THR A 33 1.16 -7.85 4.99
N PHE A 34 0.70 -7.22 3.91
CA PHE A 34 -0.23 -6.09 3.96
C PHE A 34 -1.28 -6.23 2.86
N TYR A 35 -2.35 -5.43 2.91
CA TYR A 35 -3.41 -5.47 1.89
C TYR A 35 -3.78 -4.08 1.37
N CYS A 36 -4.37 -4.05 0.18
CA CYS A 36 -5.08 -2.90 -0.38
C CYS A 36 -6.38 -3.39 -1.02
N GLY A 37 -7.51 -2.81 -0.62
CA GLY A 37 -8.85 -3.20 -1.07
C GLY A 37 -9.30 -2.38 -2.28
N PHE A 38 -9.99 -3.04 -3.20
CA PHE A 38 -10.63 -2.45 -4.37
C PHE A 38 -12.05 -2.99 -4.51
N ASP A 39 -13.06 -2.12 -4.38
CA ASP A 39 -14.45 -2.50 -4.57
C ASP A 39 -14.84 -2.42 -6.05
N PRO A 40 -15.63 -3.39 -6.57
CA PRO A 40 -16.05 -3.43 -7.97
C PRO A 40 -17.20 -2.43 -8.25
N THR A 41 -16.95 -1.13 -8.05
CA THR A 41 -17.94 -0.06 -8.28
C THR A 41 -18.18 0.27 -9.76
N ALA A 42 -17.32 -0.24 -10.64
CA ALA A 42 -17.43 -0.16 -12.10
C ALA A 42 -16.75 -1.39 -12.75
N ALA A 43 -16.97 -1.58 -14.06
CA ALA A 43 -16.38 -2.70 -14.81
C ALA A 43 -14.84 -2.64 -14.95
N SER A 44 -14.23 -1.50 -14.62
CA SER A 44 -12.79 -1.29 -14.67
C SER A 44 -12.33 -0.31 -13.59
N LEU A 45 -11.11 -0.52 -13.10
CA LEU A 45 -10.40 0.54 -12.37
C LEU A 45 -10.12 1.71 -13.32
N HIS A 46 -10.12 2.92 -12.77
CA HIS A 46 -9.65 4.15 -13.44
C HIS A 46 -8.41 4.72 -12.75
N VAL A 47 -7.86 5.81 -13.29
CA VAL A 47 -6.60 6.44 -12.83
C VAL A 47 -6.56 6.80 -11.34
N GLY A 48 -7.71 6.98 -10.68
CA GLY A 48 -7.78 7.26 -9.24
C GLY A 48 -7.20 6.13 -8.39
N HIS A 49 -7.30 4.88 -8.86
CA HIS A 49 -6.76 3.70 -8.18
C HIS A 49 -5.27 3.50 -8.45
N LEU A 50 -4.72 4.15 -9.47
CA LEU A 50 -3.34 3.92 -9.91
C LEU A 50 -2.33 4.30 -8.82
N VAL A 51 -2.62 5.35 -8.04
CA VAL A 51 -1.78 5.76 -6.90
C VAL A 51 -1.64 4.62 -5.89
N GLN A 52 -2.75 3.98 -5.51
CA GLN A 52 -2.76 2.86 -4.58
C GLN A 52 -2.02 1.65 -5.16
N VAL A 53 -2.28 1.29 -6.42
CA VAL A 53 -1.62 0.17 -7.12
C VAL A 53 -0.10 0.37 -7.19
N LEU A 54 0.36 1.58 -7.50
CA LEU A 54 1.79 1.88 -7.56
C LEU A 54 2.44 1.86 -6.16
N THR A 55 1.75 2.34 -5.12
CA THR A 55 2.24 2.23 -3.74
C THR A 55 2.37 0.77 -3.29
N VAL A 56 1.39 -0.08 -3.62
CA VAL A 56 1.46 -1.53 -3.37
C VAL A 56 2.69 -2.14 -4.05
N ARG A 57 2.92 -1.79 -5.33
CA ARG A 57 4.10 -2.26 -6.07
C ARG A 57 5.42 -1.79 -5.45
N ARG A 58 5.50 -0.56 -4.94
CA ARG A 58 6.71 -0.03 -4.27
C ARG A 58 7.02 -0.80 -3.00
N LEU A 59 6.03 -1.04 -2.15
CA LEU A 59 6.19 -1.85 -0.94
C LEU A 59 6.59 -3.31 -1.28
N GLN A 60 6.05 -3.87 -2.38
CA GLN A 60 6.48 -5.17 -2.88
C GLN A 60 7.96 -5.16 -3.33
N GLN A 61 8.39 -4.11 -4.06
CA GLN A 61 9.78 -3.94 -4.49
C GLN A 61 10.75 -3.72 -3.31
N ALA A 62 10.25 -3.21 -2.18
CA ALA A 62 10.98 -3.12 -0.93
C ALA A 62 11.08 -4.46 -0.16
N GLY A 63 10.49 -5.54 -0.69
CA GLY A 63 10.56 -6.89 -0.12
C GLY A 63 9.36 -7.31 0.73
N HIS A 64 8.30 -6.51 0.77
CA HIS A 64 7.07 -6.85 1.51
C HIS A 64 6.07 -7.64 0.64
N ARG A 65 5.07 -8.26 1.28
CA ARG A 65 4.11 -9.17 0.62
C ARG A 65 2.74 -8.51 0.48
N PRO A 66 2.34 -8.05 -0.71
CA PRO A 66 1.04 -7.45 -0.94
C PRO A 66 -0.08 -8.49 -1.06
N LEU A 67 -1.28 -8.13 -0.62
CA LEU A 67 -2.55 -8.79 -0.91
C LEU A 67 -3.49 -7.77 -1.57
N ALA A 68 -3.71 -7.90 -2.88
CA ALA A 68 -4.71 -7.09 -3.58
C ALA A 68 -6.10 -7.74 -3.37
N LEU A 69 -6.94 -7.10 -2.56
CA LEU A 69 -8.23 -7.65 -2.15
C LEU A 69 -9.35 -7.06 -3.02
N VAL A 70 -10.12 -7.92 -3.69
CA VAL A 70 -11.32 -7.51 -4.43
C VAL A 70 -12.53 -7.63 -3.52
N GLY A 71 -13.24 -6.52 -3.30
CA GLY A 71 -14.37 -6.40 -2.38
C GLY A 71 -15.69 -6.92 -2.93
N GLY A 72 -15.79 -8.22 -3.26
CA GLY A 72 -17.02 -8.80 -3.83
C GLY A 72 -18.25 -8.72 -2.91
N ALA A 73 -18.06 -8.59 -1.60
CA ALA A 73 -19.14 -8.41 -0.63
C ALA A 73 -19.42 -6.93 -0.29
N THR A 74 -18.41 -6.07 -0.35
CA THR A 74 -18.49 -4.64 0.00
C THR A 74 -18.97 -3.76 -1.15
N GLY A 75 -18.80 -4.21 -2.39
CA GLY A 75 -19.25 -3.51 -3.59
C GLY A 75 -20.66 -3.87 -4.07
N GLN A 76 -21.54 -4.39 -3.21
CA GLN A 76 -22.96 -4.58 -3.52
C GLN A 76 -23.77 -3.29 -3.33
#